data_AF-A0A0F9APT3-F1
#
_entry.id   AF-A0A0F9APT3-F1
#
_cell.length_a   1.000
_cell.length_b   1.000
_cell.length_c   1.000
_cell.angle_alpha   90.00
_cell.angle_beta   90.00
_cell.angle_gamma   90.00
#
_symmetry.space_group_name_H-M   'P 1'
#
loop_
_entity.id
_entity.type
_entity.pdbx_description
1 polymer ?
#
loop_
_entity_poly.entity_id
_entity_poly.type
_entity_poly.pdbx_seq_one_letter_code
_entity_poly.pdbx_strand_id
1 'polypeptide(L)'
;MKRTLPNKRHPPSDFFAELRWIDGRPLPDVIEPYRAKILHDALYTFDHDGRPTYNLVLAGRAKKNWKSVDLILAAFYRFYVWKDGGDGYLVANDEDQAADDLEIARKLIDANPILSAESEATNTAIVHASGRKLRILPAGDVIGSHGKTYGFIGFDEIHGYRNWDLFE
;
A
#
# COMPACT_ATOMS: atom_id res chain seq x y z
N MET A 1 -10.78 -14.79 20.47
CA MET A 1 -11.32 -13.41 20.50
C MET A 1 -10.88 -12.75 19.21
N LYS A 2 -11.80 -12.41 18.29
CA LYS A 2 -11.44 -11.76 17.01
C LYS A 2 -11.06 -10.32 17.32
N ARG A 3 -9.77 -9.99 17.24
CA ARG A 3 -9.26 -8.64 17.45
C ARG A 3 -9.52 -7.87 16.17
N THR A 4 -10.58 -7.07 16.15
CA THR A 4 -10.87 -6.13 15.06
C THR A 4 -10.06 -4.86 15.26
N LEU A 5 -9.54 -4.27 14.17
CA LEU A 5 -8.76 -3.04 14.24
C LEU A 5 -9.62 -1.87 14.79
N PRO A 6 -9.15 -1.12 15.81
CA PRO A 6 -9.95 -0.08 16.49
C PRO A 6 -10.26 1.14 15.59
N ASN A 7 -11.25 1.94 16.01
CA ASN A 7 -11.92 2.98 15.22
C ASN A 7 -11.30 4.40 15.33
N LYS A 8 -10.05 4.52 15.82
CA LYS A 8 -9.27 5.78 15.77
C LYS A 8 -8.29 5.70 14.60
N ARG A 9 -7.96 6.83 13.96
CA ARG A 9 -6.85 6.87 12.99
C ARG A 9 -5.59 6.42 13.74
N HIS A 10 -5.14 5.20 13.46
CA HIS A 10 -3.95 4.63 14.10
C HIS A 10 -2.72 5.12 13.34
N PRO A 11 -1.64 5.53 14.03
CA PRO A 11 -0.38 5.82 13.36
C PRO A 11 0.12 4.56 12.62
N PRO A 12 0.83 4.71 11.50
CA PRO A 12 1.40 3.58 10.76
C PRO A 12 2.26 2.66 11.63
N SER A 13 2.92 3.20 12.66
CA SER A 13 3.69 2.41 13.63
C SER A 13 2.84 1.37 14.37
N ASP A 14 1.62 1.73 14.79
CA ASP A 14 0.72 0.80 15.48
C ASP A 14 0.28 -0.32 14.54
N PHE A 15 -0.01 0.02 13.28
CA PHE A 15 -0.36 -0.97 12.27
C PHE A 15 0.83 -1.89 11.97
N PHE A 16 2.02 -1.33 11.73
CA PHE A 16 3.22 -2.10 11.42
C PHE A 16 3.68 -2.96 12.60
N ALA A 17 3.42 -2.57 13.85
CA ALA A 17 3.74 -3.37 15.03
C ALA A 17 2.97 -4.70 15.10
N GLU A 18 1.80 -4.77 14.46
CA GLU A 18 1.00 -6.00 14.37
C GLU A 18 1.41 -6.90 13.20
N LEU A 19 2.29 -6.41 12.32
CA LEU A 19 2.72 -7.13 11.13
C LEU A 19 4.03 -7.91 11.36
N ARG A 20 4.16 -8.98 10.59
CA ARG A 20 5.34 -9.81 10.43
C ARG A 20 5.91 -9.63 9.03
N TRP A 21 7.23 -9.72 8.94
CA TRP A 21 7.94 -9.89 7.69
C TRP A 21 7.70 -11.28 7.09
N ILE A 22 8.07 -11.47 5.83
CA ILE A 22 7.85 -12.72 5.07
C ILE A 22 8.54 -13.95 5.70
N ASP A 23 9.54 -13.73 6.56
CA ASP A 23 10.23 -14.79 7.31
C ASP A 23 9.69 -14.99 8.75
N GLY A 24 8.60 -14.29 9.09
CA GLY A 24 7.90 -14.41 10.37
C GLY A 24 8.40 -13.48 11.48
N ARG A 25 9.53 -12.78 11.31
CA ARG A 25 10.02 -11.77 12.27
C ARG A 25 9.04 -10.59 12.36
N PRO A 26 8.93 -9.90 13.50
CA PRO A 26 8.15 -8.65 13.58
C PRO A 26 8.63 -7.64 12.53
N LEU A 27 7.70 -7.01 11.80
CA LEU A 27 8.02 -6.00 10.79
C LEU A 27 8.86 -4.83 11.35
N PRO A 28 8.61 -4.31 12.57
CA PRO A 28 9.43 -3.24 13.15
C PRO A 28 10.91 -3.60 13.32
N ASP A 29 11.24 -4.89 13.44
CA ASP A 29 12.62 -5.37 13.58
C ASP A 29 13.35 -5.46 12.23
N VAL A 30 12.60 -5.40 11.12
CA VAL A 30 13.13 -5.56 9.76
C VAL A 30 13.12 -4.25 8.98
N ILE A 31 12.11 -3.40 9.20
CA ILE A 31 12.02 -2.11 8.50
C ILE A 31 13.07 -1.13 9.05
N GLU A 32 13.89 -0.59 8.16
CA GLU A 32 14.87 0.41 8.54
C GLU A 32 14.18 1.69 9.10
N PRO A 33 14.70 2.31 10.17
CA PRO A 33 14.04 3.43 10.83
C PRO A 33 13.67 4.60 9.91
N TYR A 34 14.51 4.90 8.92
CA TYR A 34 14.24 5.99 7.98
C TYR A 34 13.07 5.67 7.02
N ARG A 35 12.83 4.39 6.70
CA ARG A 35 11.68 3.95 5.89
C ARG A 35 10.39 4.11 6.66
N ALA A 36 10.40 3.64 7.92
CA ALA A 36 9.29 3.83 8.84
C ALA A 36 8.96 5.31 9.02
N LYS A 37 9.98 6.18 9.12
CA LYS A 37 9.81 7.63 9.17
C LYS A 37 9.15 8.18 7.91
N ILE A 38 9.61 7.80 6.71
CA ILE A 38 9.01 8.25 5.45
C ILE A 38 7.54 7.86 5.37
N LEU A 39 7.20 6.61 5.72
CA LEU A 39 5.81 6.14 5.73
C LEU A 39 4.96 6.88 6.77
N HIS A 40 5.50 7.11 7.96
CA HIS A 40 4.83 7.89 9.00
C HIS A 40 4.53 9.32 8.53
N ASP A 41 5.56 10.04 8.07
CA ASP A 41 5.41 11.43 7.64
C ASP A 41 4.43 11.54 6.45
N ALA A 42 4.51 10.62 5.49
CA ALA A 42 3.65 10.62 4.31
C ALA A 42 2.18 10.31 4.63
N LEU A 43 1.92 9.32 5.49
CA LEU A 43 0.58 8.76 5.71
C LEU A 43 -0.12 9.34 6.95
N TYR A 44 0.64 9.99 7.84
CA TYR A 44 0.19 10.36 9.18
C TYR A 44 0.68 11.74 9.63
N THR A 45 0.75 12.69 8.70
CA THR A 45 0.91 14.11 8.99
C THR A 45 -0.41 14.83 8.76
N PHE A 46 -0.85 15.64 9.73
CA PHE A 46 -2.13 16.33 9.70
C PHE A 46 -1.95 17.84 9.89
N ASP A 47 -2.83 18.61 9.27
CA ASP A 47 -2.94 20.05 9.49
C ASP A 47 -3.64 20.38 10.84
N HIS A 48 -3.80 21.66 11.13
CA HIS A 48 -4.46 22.14 12.35
C HIS A 48 -5.95 21.73 12.44
N ASP A 49 -6.59 21.42 11.31
CA ASP A 49 -7.97 20.95 11.24
C ASP A 49 -8.07 19.41 11.33
N GLY A 50 -6.94 18.71 11.48
CA GLY A 50 -6.87 17.25 11.53
C GLY A 50 -7.08 16.57 10.17
N ARG A 51 -6.89 17.26 9.05
CA ARG A 51 -6.90 16.68 7.69
C ARG A 51 -5.51 16.20 7.31
N PRO A 52 -5.37 15.12 6.51
CA PRO A 52 -4.06 14.74 5.96
C PRO A 52 -3.42 15.90 5.23
N THR A 53 -2.17 16.23 5.57
CA THR A 53 -1.43 17.33 4.95
C THR A 53 -1.05 17.01 3.51
N TYR A 54 -0.76 15.75 3.21
CA TYR A 54 -0.31 15.32 1.90
C TYR A 54 -1.41 14.51 1.21
N ASN A 55 -1.78 14.92 0.00
CA ASN A 55 -2.58 14.13 -0.94
C ASN A 55 -1.72 13.47 -2.02
N LEU A 56 -0.46 13.88 -2.16
CA LEU A 56 0.53 13.32 -3.08
C LEU A 56 1.92 13.37 -2.42
N VAL A 57 2.67 12.27 -2.53
CA VAL A 57 4.04 12.17 -2.00
C VAL A 57 4.94 11.57 -3.08
N LEU A 58 6.05 12.25 -3.37
CA LEU A 58 7.12 11.74 -4.22
C LEU A 58 8.30 11.32 -3.34
N ALA A 59 8.62 10.02 -3.33
CA ALA A 59 9.69 9.46 -2.51
C ALA A 59 10.83 8.93 -3.38
N GLY A 60 11.84 9.75 -3.62
CA GLY A 60 13.06 9.36 -4.34
C GLY A 60 13.94 8.41 -3.51
N ARG A 61 14.30 7.25 -4.05
CA ARG A 61 15.05 6.20 -3.34
C ARG A 61 16.07 5.51 -4.26
N ALA A 62 17.24 5.19 -3.71
CA ALA A 62 18.25 4.40 -4.40
C ALA A 62 17.74 2.98 -4.74
N LYS A 63 18.34 2.35 -5.76
CA LYS A 63 18.03 0.98 -6.17
C LYS A 63 18.31 -0.02 -5.02
N LYS A 64 17.56 -1.12 -4.98
CA LYS A 64 17.68 -2.21 -3.98
C LYS A 64 17.49 -1.76 -2.53
N ASN A 65 16.59 -0.80 -2.34
CA ASN A 65 16.31 -0.23 -1.02
C ASN A 65 14.83 -0.40 -0.60
N TRP A 66 14.24 -1.53 -1.02
CA TRP A 66 12.89 -1.99 -0.66
C TRP A 66 11.74 -0.99 -0.93
N LYS A 67 11.87 -0.15 -1.96
CA LYS A 67 10.87 0.91 -2.26
C LYS A 67 9.52 0.36 -2.72
N SER A 68 9.48 -0.73 -3.50
CA SER A 68 8.21 -1.37 -3.90
C SER A 68 7.48 -1.98 -2.70
N VAL A 69 8.23 -2.55 -1.74
CA VAL A 69 7.67 -2.98 -0.44
C VAL A 69 7.12 -1.79 0.36
N ASP A 70 7.85 -0.66 0.42
CA ASP A 70 7.34 0.55 1.09
C ASP A 70 6.01 1.00 0.47
N LEU A 71 5.87 0.92 -0.86
CA LEU A 71 4.64 1.26 -1.57
C LEU A 71 3.49 0.29 -1.23
N ILE A 72 3.76 -1.01 -1.16
CA ILE A 72 2.79 -2.04 -0.73
C ILE A 72 2.36 -1.81 0.73
N LEU A 73 3.29 -1.50 1.63
CA LEU A 73 2.98 -1.20 3.04
C LEU A 73 2.14 0.06 3.19
N ALA A 74 2.41 1.09 2.39
CA ALA A 74 1.58 2.30 2.33
C ALA A 74 0.16 1.99 1.85
N ALA A 75 0.04 1.18 0.79
CA ALA A 75 -1.25 0.71 0.30
C ALA A 75 -2.00 -0.11 1.35
N PHE A 76 -1.34 -1.03 2.06
CA PHE A 76 -1.93 -1.83 3.12
C PHE A 76 -2.44 -0.96 4.26
N TYR A 77 -1.61 -0.02 4.74
CA TYR A 77 -2.04 0.91 5.77
C TYR A 77 -3.32 1.64 5.35
N ARG A 78 -3.35 2.18 4.13
CA ARG A 78 -4.53 2.89 3.63
C ARG A 78 -5.73 1.95 3.43
N PHE A 79 -5.49 0.73 2.97
CA PHE A 79 -6.54 -0.24 2.65
C PHE A 79 -7.19 -0.84 3.91
N TYR A 80 -6.41 -1.24 4.92
CA TYR A 80 -6.91 -1.88 6.14
C TYR A 80 -7.27 -0.89 7.25
N VAL A 81 -6.52 0.19 7.42
CA VAL A 81 -6.72 1.11 8.57
C VAL A 81 -7.82 2.14 8.27
N TRP A 82 -7.94 2.60 7.02
CA TRP A 82 -8.92 3.63 6.65
C TRP A 82 -10.18 2.98 6.09
N LYS A 83 -11.20 2.84 6.95
CA LYS A 83 -12.48 2.17 6.65
C LYS A 83 -13.38 2.97 5.69
N ASP A 84 -13.14 4.27 5.58
CA ASP A 84 -13.78 5.19 4.64
C ASP A 84 -13.13 5.19 3.24
N GLY A 85 -12.00 4.49 3.08
CA GLY A 85 -11.30 4.39 1.79
C GLY A 85 -12.04 3.52 0.78
N GLY A 86 -12.06 3.96 -0.49
CA GLY A 86 -12.52 3.17 -1.63
C GLY A 86 -11.50 2.13 -2.11
N ASP A 87 -11.64 1.69 -3.37
CA ASP A 87 -10.65 0.83 -4.02
C ASP A 87 -9.26 1.50 -4.04
N GLY A 88 -8.22 0.68 -4.02
CA GLY A 88 -6.82 1.10 -4.10
C GLY A 88 -6.14 0.55 -5.35
N TYR A 89 -5.12 1.26 -5.81
CA TYR A 89 -4.35 0.88 -7.00
C TYR A 89 -2.85 0.97 -6.70
N LEU A 90 -2.11 -0.03 -7.15
CA LEU A 90 -0.67 0.01 -7.34
C LEU A 90 -0.41 -0.13 -8.83
N VAL A 91 0.31 0.83 -9.37
CA VAL A 91 0.64 0.90 -10.78
C VAL A 91 2.14 0.64 -10.89
N ALA A 92 2.52 -0.35 -11.66
CA ALA A 92 3.90 -0.63 -12.01
C ALA A 92 4.19 -0.24 -13.47
N ASN A 93 5.45 -0.19 -13.87
CA ASN A 93 5.81 0.23 -15.24
C ASN A 93 5.34 -0.77 -16.31
N ASP A 94 5.40 -2.07 -15.99
CA ASP A 94 5.05 -3.16 -16.90
C ASP A 94 4.41 -4.33 -16.13
N GLU A 95 3.97 -5.35 -16.87
CA GLU A 95 3.22 -6.50 -16.33
C GLU A 95 4.08 -7.37 -15.40
N ASP A 96 5.36 -7.55 -15.73
CA ASP A 96 6.30 -8.33 -14.91
C ASP A 96 6.49 -7.66 -13.54
N GLN A 97 6.69 -6.34 -13.51
CA GLN A 97 6.81 -5.60 -12.26
C GLN A 97 5.50 -5.62 -11.45
N ALA A 98 4.34 -5.50 -12.10
CA ALA A 98 3.06 -5.62 -11.41
C ALA A 98 2.87 -7.02 -10.78
N ALA A 99 3.31 -8.07 -11.48
CA ALA A 99 3.29 -9.43 -10.97
C ALA A 99 4.23 -9.62 -9.77
N ASP A 100 5.46 -9.07 -9.84
CA ASP A 100 6.42 -9.07 -8.73
C ASP A 100 5.84 -8.38 -7.47
N ASP A 101 5.23 -7.21 -7.64
CA ASP A 101 4.60 -6.47 -6.54
C ASP A 101 3.44 -7.26 -5.92
N LEU A 102 2.62 -7.90 -6.74
CA LEU A 102 1.54 -8.75 -6.26
C LEU A 102 2.05 -10.00 -5.53
N GLU A 103 3.13 -10.61 -6.00
CA GLU A 103 3.75 -11.74 -5.32
C GLU A 103 4.27 -11.33 -3.93
N ILE A 104 4.91 -10.17 -3.82
CA ILE A 104 5.36 -9.61 -2.54
C ILE A 104 4.16 -9.34 -1.63
N ALA A 105 3.10 -8.71 -2.15
CA ALA A 105 1.91 -8.39 -1.37
C ALA A 105 1.24 -9.67 -0.83
N ARG A 106 1.17 -10.73 -1.65
CA ARG A 106 0.65 -12.03 -1.25
C ARG A 106 1.50 -12.70 -0.18
N LYS A 107 2.83 -12.70 -0.32
CA LYS A 107 3.74 -13.21 0.72
C LYS A 107 3.56 -12.48 2.06
N LEU A 108 3.37 -11.16 2.02
CA LEU A 108 3.08 -10.38 3.22
C LEU A 108 1.72 -10.75 3.81
N ILE A 109 0.67 -10.94 3.01
CA ILE A 109 -0.64 -11.40 3.51
C ILE A 109 -0.51 -12.78 4.14
N ASP A 110 0.14 -13.73 3.47
CA ASP A 110 0.31 -15.11 3.94
C ASP A 110 1.10 -15.17 5.27
N ALA A 111 2.09 -14.29 5.44
CA ALA A 111 2.86 -14.17 6.68
C ALA A 111 2.06 -13.54 7.84
N ASN A 112 0.90 -12.93 7.56
CA ASN A 112 0.13 -12.12 8.49
C ASN A 112 -1.32 -12.62 8.62
N PRO A 113 -1.62 -13.51 9.58
CA PRO A 113 -2.97 -14.05 9.77
C PRO A 113 -4.07 -12.99 9.95
N ILE A 114 -3.71 -11.81 10.48
CA ILE A 114 -4.65 -10.69 10.61
C ILE A 114 -5.08 -10.13 9.25
N LEU A 115 -4.20 -10.13 8.26
CA LEU A 115 -4.50 -9.66 6.90
C LEU A 115 -5.26 -10.74 6.12
N SER A 116 -4.85 -12.01 6.23
CA SER A 116 -5.55 -13.12 5.57
C SER A 116 -6.96 -13.35 6.12
N ALA A 117 -7.23 -12.92 7.36
CA ALA A 117 -8.57 -12.98 7.94
C ALA A 117 -9.52 -11.91 7.36
N GLU A 118 -8.98 -10.82 6.80
CA GLU A 118 -9.75 -9.69 6.28
C GLU A 118 -9.70 -9.60 4.75
N SER A 119 -8.85 -10.37 4.09
CA SER A 119 -8.64 -10.29 2.65
C SER A 119 -8.16 -11.59 2.03
N GLU A 120 -8.34 -11.69 0.71
CA GLU A 120 -7.80 -12.75 -0.13
C GLU A 120 -7.02 -12.15 -1.31
N ALA A 121 -5.90 -12.77 -1.67
CA ALA A 121 -5.15 -12.40 -2.86
C ALA A 121 -5.67 -13.20 -4.07
N THR A 122 -5.97 -12.49 -5.15
CA THR A 122 -6.31 -13.04 -6.47
C THR A 122 -5.12 -12.85 -7.42
N ASN A 123 -5.28 -13.22 -8.70
CA ASN A 123 -4.22 -13.05 -9.70
C ASN A 123 -3.91 -11.59 -10.05
N THR A 124 -4.78 -10.63 -9.70
CA THR A 124 -4.61 -9.21 -10.11
C THR A 124 -4.91 -8.21 -9.00
N ALA A 125 -5.35 -8.69 -7.83
CA ALA A 125 -5.81 -7.81 -6.75
C ALA A 125 -5.82 -8.52 -5.40
N ILE A 126 -5.80 -7.73 -4.34
CA ILE A 126 -6.20 -8.13 -3.00
C ILE A 126 -7.65 -7.69 -2.79
N VAL A 127 -8.51 -8.63 -2.42
CA VAL A 127 -9.94 -8.40 -2.21
C VAL A 127 -10.21 -8.44 -0.71
N HIS A 128 -10.67 -7.32 -0.15
CA HIS A 128 -11.08 -7.23 1.24
C HIS A 128 -12.45 -7.86 1.44
N ALA A 129 -12.73 -8.39 2.63
CA ALA A 129 -14.02 -9.00 2.99
C ALA A 129 -15.22 -8.04 2.83
N SER A 130 -14.97 -6.72 2.81
CA SER A 130 -15.98 -5.70 2.53
C SER A 130 -16.28 -5.49 1.04
N GLY A 131 -15.60 -6.20 0.13
CA GLY A 131 -15.72 -6.05 -1.33
C GLY A 131 -14.79 -5.02 -1.97
N ARG A 132 -14.06 -4.23 -1.17
CA ARG A 132 -13.04 -3.28 -1.67
C ARG A 132 -11.87 -4.03 -2.27
N LYS A 133 -11.23 -3.45 -3.29
CA LYS A 133 -10.11 -4.09 -4.00
C LYS A 133 -8.88 -3.19 -4.00
N LEU A 134 -7.73 -3.77 -3.70
CA LEU A 134 -6.41 -3.19 -3.98
C LEU A 134 -5.86 -3.89 -5.23
N ARG A 135 -5.96 -3.23 -6.39
CA ARG A 135 -5.51 -3.79 -7.68
C ARG A 135 -4.05 -3.45 -7.90
N ILE A 136 -3.32 -4.38 -8.49
CA ILE A 136 -1.92 -4.17 -8.87
C ILE A 136 -1.87 -4.38 -10.38
N LEU A 137 -1.57 -3.32 -11.11
CA LEU A 137 -1.76 -3.23 -12.56
C LEU A 137 -0.53 -2.63 -13.24
N PRO A 138 -0.24 -3.01 -14.48
CA PRO A 138 0.72 -2.28 -15.30
C PRO A 138 0.16 -0.91 -15.70
N ALA A 139 1.06 0.05 -15.90
CA ALA A 139 0.79 1.42 -16.34
C ALA A 139 -0.18 1.49 -17.54
N GLY A 140 -0.02 0.62 -18.53
CA GLY A 140 -0.88 0.60 -19.73
C GLY A 140 -2.38 0.33 -19.46
N ASP A 141 -2.72 -0.31 -18.34
CA ASP A 141 -4.09 -0.76 -18.05
C ASP A 141 -4.90 0.24 -17.22
N VAL A 142 -4.27 1.31 -16.75
CA VAL A 142 -4.93 2.34 -15.92
C VAL A 142 -5.77 3.31 -16.76
N ILE A 143 -5.60 3.33 -18.10
CA ILE A 143 -6.39 4.20 -18.99
C ILE A 143 -7.89 3.90 -18.91
N GLY A 144 -8.29 2.66 -18.60
CA GLY A 144 -9.70 2.29 -18.34
C GLY A 144 -10.24 2.74 -16.99
N SER A 145 -9.42 3.40 -16.17
CA SER A 145 -9.65 3.72 -14.76
C SER A 145 -9.75 5.23 -14.47
N HIS A 146 -9.64 6.13 -15.46
CA HIS A 146 -9.76 7.60 -15.29
C HIS A 146 -11.13 8.13 -14.78
N GLY A 147 -12.08 7.27 -14.41
CA GLY A 147 -13.42 7.67 -13.94
C GLY A 147 -13.84 7.16 -12.57
N LYS A 148 -12.96 6.49 -11.81
CA LYS A 148 -13.33 5.94 -10.49
C LYS A 148 -12.61 6.68 -9.36
N THR A 149 -13.31 6.84 -8.24
CA THR A 149 -12.74 7.43 -7.02
C THR A 149 -11.91 6.38 -6.27
N TYR A 150 -10.65 6.69 -6.02
CA TYR A 150 -9.72 5.81 -5.32
C TYR A 150 -9.43 6.28 -3.91
N GLY A 151 -9.37 5.34 -2.97
CA GLY A 151 -8.91 5.60 -1.61
C GLY A 151 -7.38 5.73 -1.53
N PHE A 152 -6.66 5.17 -2.51
CA PHE A 152 -5.22 5.18 -2.64
C PHE A 152 -4.80 4.91 -4.10
N ILE A 153 -3.76 5.59 -4.57
CA ILE A 153 -3.02 5.19 -5.76
C ILE A 153 -1.52 5.32 -5.49
N GLY A 154 -0.78 4.26 -5.80
CA GLY A 154 0.68 4.21 -5.72
C GLY A 154 1.28 3.94 -7.08
N PHE A 155 2.42 4.57 -7.37
CA PHE A 155 3.16 4.39 -8.62
C PHE A 155 4.56 3.87 -8.28
N ASP A 156 4.89 2.65 -8.71
CA ASP A 156 6.25 2.13 -8.59
C ASP A 156 7.07 2.48 -9.83
N GLU A 157 8.36 2.74 -9.64
CA GLU A 157 9.30 3.04 -10.72
C GLU A 157 8.83 4.09 -11.74
N ILE A 158 8.11 5.13 -11.27
CA ILE A 158 7.58 6.25 -12.08
C ILE A 158 8.57 6.84 -13.09
N HIS A 159 9.86 6.82 -12.78
CA HIS A 159 10.92 7.32 -13.65
C HIS A 159 11.12 6.49 -14.94
N GLY A 160 10.64 5.24 -14.96
CA GLY A 160 10.68 4.36 -16.12
C GLY A 160 9.49 4.53 -17.07
N TYR A 161 8.47 5.31 -16.67
CA TYR A 161 7.22 5.41 -17.41
C TYR A 161 7.44 6.18 -18.72
N ARG A 162 6.88 5.66 -19.82
CA ARG A 162 7.08 6.22 -21.16
C ARG A 162 6.13 7.38 -21.48
N ASN A 163 5.00 7.48 -20.79
CA ASN A 163 4.04 8.57 -20.88
C ASN A 163 3.50 8.94 -19.49
N TRP A 164 3.15 10.22 -19.32
CA TRP A 164 2.69 10.80 -18.05
C TRP A 164 1.16 10.89 -17.95
N ASP A 165 0.43 10.36 -18.94
CA ASP A 165 -1.04 10.41 -19.02
C ASP A 165 -1.72 9.81 -17.78
N LEU A 166 -1.01 8.97 -17.03
CA LEU A 166 -1.43 8.36 -15.76
C LEU A 166 -1.62 9.34 -14.60
N PHE A 167 -1.06 10.55 -14.71
CA PHE A 167 -1.16 11.60 -13.70
C PHE A 167 -2.31 12.57 -13.96
N GLU A 168 -2.96 12.49 -15.12
CA GLU A 168 -4.08 13.34 -15.56
C GLU A 168 -5.44 12.61 -15.48
#